data_AF-A0A6C0I6U6-F1
#
_entry.id   AF-A0A6C0I6U6-F1
#
_cell.length_a   1.000
_cell.length_b   1.000
_cell.length_c   1.000
_cell.angle_alpha   90.00
_cell.angle_beta   90.00
_cell.angle_gamma   90.00
#
_symmetry.space_group_name_H-M   'P 1'
#
loop_
_entity.id
_entity.type
_entity.pdbx_description
1 polymer ?
#
loop_
_entity_poly.entity_id
_entity_poly.type
_entity_poly.pdbx_seq_one_letter_code
_entity_poly.pdbx_strand_id
1 'polypeptide(L)'
;MDYSKIQYYLLYLFLFILAQSFSVWGQYVTLPFEKLGAWDAFKMAIPFAWLDWLVMPYVIMIGDKYKLVTPTHDIILLIIIQFSLVLLVNHFYLKRDIFRSDYLAFFLILAGFYISFDNSISKILNIPIAKTINNE
;
A
#
# COMPACT_ATOMS: atom_id res chain seq x y z
N MET A 1 -8.84 14.20 -13.76
CA MET A 1 -7.74 13.33 -14.23
C MET A 1 -7.25 13.87 -15.55
N ASP A 2 -5.98 14.25 -15.64
CA ASP A 2 -5.36 14.62 -16.91
C ASP A 2 -4.96 13.33 -17.64
N TYR A 3 -5.65 13.01 -18.74
CA TYR A 3 -5.48 11.75 -19.47
C TYR A 3 -4.07 11.57 -20.05
N SER A 4 -3.30 12.66 -20.18
CA SER A 4 -1.89 12.62 -20.63
C SER A 4 -0.96 11.90 -19.64
N LYS A 5 -1.34 11.82 -18.36
CA LYS A 5 -0.54 11.24 -17.28
C LYS A 5 -0.91 9.81 -16.91
N ILE A 6 -1.87 9.20 -17.60
CA ILE A 6 -2.40 7.88 -17.21
C ILE A 6 -1.33 6.79 -17.20
N GLN A 7 -0.38 6.85 -18.14
CA GLN A 7 0.78 5.96 -18.19
C GLN A 7 1.65 6.04 -16.93
N TYR A 8 1.81 7.24 -16.34
CA TYR A 8 2.58 7.42 -15.12
C TYR A 8 1.82 6.95 -13.88
N TYR A 9 0.49 7.11 -13.84
CA TYR A 9 -0.34 6.50 -12.81
C TYR A 9 -0.26 4.98 -12.83
N LEU A 10 -0.33 4.35 -14.01
CA LEU A 10 -0.21 2.91 -14.16
C LEU A 10 1.17 2.41 -13.75
N LEU A 11 2.24 3.11 -14.17
CA LEU A 11 3.61 2.77 -13.80
C LEU A 11 3.84 2.94 -12.29
N TYR A 12 3.38 4.04 -11.72
CA TYR A 12 3.43 4.30 -10.28
C TYR A 12 2.73 3.17 -9.52
N LEU A 13 1.49 2.85 -9.88
CA LEU A 13 0.69 1.82 -9.21
C LEU A 13 1.32 0.43 -9.34
N PHE A 14 1.86 0.10 -10.51
CA PHE A 14 2.58 -1.16 -10.73
C PHE A 14 3.80 -1.27 -9.80
N LEU A 15 4.67 -0.26 -9.80
CA LEU A 15 5.86 -0.25 -8.95
C LEU A 15 5.50 -0.24 -7.46
N PHE A 16 4.42 0.46 -7.09
CA PHE A 16 3.92 0.52 -5.73
C PHE A 16 3.45 -0.87 -5.28
N ILE A 17 2.61 -1.55 -6.07
CA ILE A 17 2.17 -2.92 -5.77
C ILE A 17 3.37 -3.86 -5.69
N LEU A 18 4.35 -3.71 -6.57
CA LEU A 18 5.56 -4.54 -6.58
C LEU A 18 6.37 -4.37 -5.28
N ALA A 19 6.61 -3.13 -4.86
CA ALA A 19 7.28 -2.81 -3.59
C ALA A 19 6.52 -3.40 -2.40
N GLN A 20 5.22 -3.11 -2.30
CA GLN A 20 4.38 -3.66 -1.23
C GLN A 20 4.35 -5.19 -1.21
N SER A 21 4.40 -5.84 -2.38
CA SER A 21 4.49 -7.30 -2.49
C SER A 21 5.77 -7.84 -1.87
N PHE A 22 6.92 -7.21 -2.13
CA PHE A 22 8.18 -7.60 -1.50
C PHE A 22 8.15 -7.39 0.01
N SER A 23 7.65 -6.24 0.47
CA SER A 23 7.51 -5.94 1.90
C SER A 23 6.65 -6.98 2.63
N VAL A 24 5.46 -7.31 2.09
CA VAL A 24 4.58 -8.35 2.64
C VAL A 24 5.25 -9.72 2.57
N TRP A 25 5.90 -10.07 1.46
CA TRP A 25 6.53 -11.38 1.35
C TRP A 25 7.68 -11.57 2.35
N GLY A 26 8.48 -10.55 2.60
CA GLY A 26 9.54 -10.60 3.61
C GLY A 26 9.01 -10.87 5.02
N GLN A 27 7.82 -10.38 5.35
CA GLN A 27 7.16 -10.63 6.63
C GLN A 27 6.55 -12.05 6.69
N TYR A 28 5.89 -12.48 5.60
CA TYR A 28 5.06 -13.68 5.62
C TYR A 28 5.80 -14.97 5.24
N VAL A 29 6.95 -14.89 4.57
CA VAL A 29 7.76 -16.07 4.18
C VAL A 29 8.22 -16.90 5.39
N THR A 30 8.30 -16.28 6.57
CA THR A 30 8.75 -16.93 7.80
C THR A 30 7.62 -17.63 8.56
N LEU A 31 6.37 -17.30 8.27
CA LEU A 31 5.19 -17.78 9.02
C LEU A 31 4.91 -19.28 8.94
N PRO A 32 5.21 -20.01 7.85
CA PRO A 32 5.01 -21.46 7.81
C PRO A 32 5.94 -22.26 8.73
N PHE A 33 6.97 -21.63 9.30
CA PHE A 33 7.98 -22.33 10.08
C PHE A 33 7.73 -22.15 11.57
N GLU A 34 7.42 -23.25 12.26
CA GLU A 34 7.00 -23.23 13.68
C GLU A 34 8.14 -22.93 14.67
N LYS A 35 9.39 -23.18 14.29
CA LYS A 35 10.57 -23.04 15.18
C LYS A 35 11.71 -22.34 14.47
N LEU A 36 11.49 -21.07 14.13
CA LEU A 36 12.49 -20.26 13.45
C LEU A 36 13.09 -19.24 14.43
N GLY A 37 14.41 -19.27 14.58
CA GLY A 37 15.11 -18.27 15.40
C GLY A 37 15.01 -16.89 14.76
N ALA A 38 15.03 -15.83 15.58
CA ALA A 38 14.94 -14.45 15.08
C ALA A 38 15.98 -14.14 13.98
N TRP A 39 17.18 -14.70 14.10
CA TRP A 39 18.25 -14.52 13.11
C TRP A 39 17.97 -15.20 11.77
N ASP A 40 17.37 -16.38 11.78
CA ASP A 40 17.01 -17.08 10.56
C ASP A 40 15.82 -16.41 9.88
N ALA A 41 14.88 -15.88 10.66
CA ALA A 41 13.73 -15.14 10.16
C ALA A 41 14.20 -13.85 9.47
N PHE A 42 15.14 -13.16 10.10
CA PHE A 42 15.79 -11.98 9.53
C PHE A 42 16.48 -12.31 8.21
N LYS A 43 17.30 -13.37 8.14
CA LYS A 43 17.97 -13.78 6.89
C LYS A 43 16.99 -14.10 5.76
N MET A 44 15.85 -14.69 6.08
CA MET A 44 14.80 -14.96 5.09
C MET A 44 14.09 -13.68 4.63
N ALA A 45 13.93 -12.69 5.50
CA ALA A 45 13.26 -11.42 5.20
C ALA A 45 14.16 -10.44 4.43
N ILE A 46 15.48 -10.40 4.70
CA ILE A 46 16.44 -9.44 4.12
C ILE A 46 16.37 -9.35 2.59
N PRO A 47 16.36 -10.47 1.82
CA PRO A 47 16.32 -10.39 0.36
C PRO A 47 15.13 -9.58 -0.15
N PHE A 48 13.98 -9.75 0.49
CA PHE A 48 12.76 -9.03 0.14
C PHE A 48 12.81 -7.57 0.56
N ALA A 49 13.37 -7.27 1.75
CA ALA A 49 13.60 -5.89 2.18
C ALA A 49 14.55 -5.14 1.24
N TRP A 50 15.57 -5.83 0.71
CA TRP A 50 16.50 -5.23 -0.25
C TRP A 50 15.85 -4.94 -1.60
N LEU A 51 14.98 -5.84 -2.07
CA LEU A 51 14.18 -5.62 -3.29
C LEU A 51 13.18 -4.48 -3.13
N ASP A 52 12.46 -4.43 -2.00
CA ASP A 52 11.57 -3.30 -1.67
C ASP A 52 12.35 -1.98 -1.65
N TRP A 53 13.49 -1.95 -0.97
CA TRP A 53 14.37 -0.78 -0.91
C TRP A 53 14.90 -0.35 -2.29
N LEU A 54 15.10 -1.28 -3.22
CA LEU A 54 15.49 -0.96 -4.59
C LEU A 54 14.34 -0.33 -5.39
N VAL A 55 13.10 -0.80 -5.19
CA VAL A 55 11.93 -0.38 -5.98
C VAL A 55 11.29 0.90 -5.44
N MET A 56 11.19 1.05 -4.12
CA MET A 56 10.49 2.17 -3.48
C MET A 56 11.01 3.56 -3.88
N PRO A 57 12.33 3.80 -4.08
CA PRO A 57 12.82 5.07 -4.59
C PRO A 57 12.25 5.45 -5.95
N TYR A 58 12.02 4.48 -6.84
CA TYR A 58 11.41 4.75 -8.15
C TYR A 58 9.93 5.10 -8.02
N VAL A 59 9.22 4.46 -7.09
CA VAL A 59 7.83 4.78 -6.75
C VAL A 59 7.72 6.24 -6.30
N ILE A 60 8.55 6.64 -5.32
CA ILE A 60 8.59 8.00 -4.79
C ILE A 60 8.98 8.99 -5.89
N MET A 61 10.04 8.70 -6.65
CA MET A 61 10.51 9.56 -7.73
C MET A 61 9.41 9.83 -8.78
N ILE A 62 8.66 8.81 -9.19
CA ILE A 62 7.58 8.96 -10.17
C ILE A 62 6.39 9.71 -9.55
N GLY A 63 6.03 9.40 -8.31
CA GLY A 63 4.96 10.07 -7.57
C GLY A 63 5.21 11.57 -7.46
N ASP A 64 6.40 11.96 -7.02
CA ASP A 64 6.81 13.35 -6.83
C ASP A 64 6.98 14.08 -8.16
N LYS A 65 7.70 13.48 -9.12
CA LYS A 65 8.01 14.11 -10.43
C LYS A 65 6.76 14.49 -11.20
N TYR A 66 5.71 13.67 -11.15
CA TYR A 66 4.47 13.93 -11.88
C TYR A 66 3.33 14.48 -11.01
N LYS A 67 3.59 14.69 -9.71
CA LYS A 67 2.62 15.13 -8.68
C LYS A 67 1.35 14.28 -8.74
N LEU A 68 1.52 12.96 -8.72
CA LEU A 68 0.42 12.01 -8.96
C LEU A 68 -0.50 11.87 -7.75
N VAL A 69 0.07 11.88 -6.54
CA VAL A 69 -0.65 11.51 -5.33
C VAL A 69 -0.17 12.38 -4.16
N THR A 70 -1.03 12.63 -3.18
CA THR A 70 -0.66 13.36 -1.95
C THR A 70 -0.09 12.38 -0.92
N PRO A 71 0.73 12.83 0.05
CA PRO A 71 1.27 11.95 1.10
C PRO A 71 0.18 11.17 1.85
N THR A 72 -0.97 11.80 2.10
CA THR A 72 -2.11 11.14 2.76
C THR A 72 -2.72 10.05 1.88
N HIS A 73 -2.90 10.31 0.59
CA HIS A 73 -3.42 9.31 -0.34
C HIS A 73 -2.46 8.14 -0.52
N ASP A 74 -1.14 8.38 -0.51
CA ASP A 74 -0.11 7.33 -0.55
C ASP A 74 -0.20 6.40 0.66
N ILE A 75 -0.34 6.95 1.87
CA ILE A 75 -0.49 6.16 3.09
C ILE A 75 -1.76 5.30 3.03
N ILE A 76 -2.89 5.84 2.56
CA ILE A 76 -4.11 5.05 2.49
C ILE A 76 -4.02 3.98 1.39
N LEU A 77 -3.41 4.32 0.26
CA LEU A 77 -3.14 3.35 -0.82
C LEU A 77 -2.25 2.21 -0.32
N LEU A 78 -1.23 2.52 0.50
CA LEU A 78 -0.41 1.54 1.19
C LEU A 78 -1.25 0.59 2.02
N ILE A 79 -2.13 1.11 2.87
CA ILE A 79 -3.00 0.31 3.73
C ILE A 79 -3.89 -0.63 2.90
N ILE A 80 -4.54 -0.11 1.85
CA ILE A 80 -5.43 -0.91 1.00
C ILE A 80 -4.67 -2.03 0.30
N ILE A 81 -3.54 -1.70 -0.33
CA ILE A 81 -2.75 -2.68 -1.08
C ILE A 81 -2.15 -3.71 -0.13
N GLN A 82 -1.57 -3.27 0.99
CA GLN A 82 -0.98 -4.16 1.98
C GLN A 82 -2.02 -5.11 2.56
N PHE A 83 -3.22 -4.61 2.93
CA PHE A 83 -4.30 -5.48 3.41
C PHE A 83 -4.76 -6.47 2.35
N SER A 84 -4.90 -6.02 1.09
CA SER A 84 -5.28 -6.90 -0.03
C SER A 84 -4.25 -8.01 -0.26
N LEU A 85 -2.96 -7.68 -0.21
CA LEU A 85 -1.87 -8.63 -0.37
C LEU A 85 -1.83 -9.63 0.79
N VAL A 86 -2.08 -9.17 2.03
CA VAL A 86 -2.17 -10.07 3.19
C VAL A 86 -3.30 -11.07 3.05
N LEU A 87 -4.49 -10.66 2.59
CA LEU A 87 -5.57 -11.60 2.32
C LEU A 87 -5.18 -12.62 1.26
N LEU A 88 -4.52 -12.18 0.19
CA LEU A 88 -4.05 -13.04 -0.90
C LEU A 88 -3.02 -14.06 -0.37
N VAL A 89 -2.02 -13.61 0.39
CA VAL A 89 -1.01 -14.47 1.00
C VAL A 89 -1.64 -15.46 1.98
N ASN A 90 -2.58 -15.01 2.82
CA ASN A 90 -3.27 -15.89 3.76
C ASN A 90 -4.02 -17.03 3.04
N HIS A 91 -4.69 -16.71 1.94
CA HIS A 91 -5.45 -17.70 1.17
C HIS A 91 -4.56 -18.62 0.34
N PHE A 92 -3.61 -18.07 -0.43
CA PHE A 92 -2.83 -18.86 -1.38
C PHE A 92 -1.58 -19.49 -0.76
N TYR A 93 -0.88 -18.77 0.12
CA TYR A 93 0.38 -19.23 0.70
C TYR A 93 0.18 -20.01 2.00
N LEU A 94 -0.56 -19.43 2.96
CA LEU A 94 -0.82 -20.07 4.25
C LEU A 94 -2.01 -21.03 4.22
N LYS A 95 -2.79 -21.06 3.12
CA LYS A 95 -3.98 -21.90 2.93
C LYS A 95 -4.97 -21.79 4.09
N ARG A 96 -5.08 -20.60 4.69
CA ARG A 96 -6.03 -20.31 5.76
C ARG A 96 -7.34 -19.81 5.15
N ASP A 97 -8.45 -20.16 5.79
CA ASP A 97 -9.76 -19.65 5.41
C ASP A 97 -9.85 -18.15 5.71
N ILE A 98 -10.34 -17.38 4.73
CA ILE A 98 -10.63 -15.96 4.93
C ILE A 98 -12.02 -15.87 5.57
N PHE A 99 -12.10 -15.22 6.73
CA PHE A 99 -13.38 -15.07 7.43
C PHE A 99 -14.22 -13.97 6.80
N ARG A 100 -15.55 -14.08 6.98
CA ARG A 100 -16.49 -13.01 6.55
C ARG A 100 -16.20 -11.66 7.19
N SER A 101 -15.63 -11.67 8.40
CA SER A 101 -15.16 -10.46 9.09
C SER A 101 -14.05 -9.75 8.33
N ASP A 102 -13.14 -10.48 7.69
CA ASP A 102 -11.98 -9.91 6.99
C ASP A 102 -12.42 -9.18 5.72
N TYR A 103 -13.39 -9.75 5.00
CA TYR A 103 -14.04 -9.07 3.88
C TYR A 103 -14.78 -7.80 4.33
N LEU A 104 -15.50 -7.85 5.45
CA LEU A 104 -16.23 -6.69 5.96
C LEU A 104 -15.27 -5.58 6.40
N ALA A 105 -14.14 -5.94 7.04
CA ALA A 105 -13.06 -5.03 7.37
C ALA A 105 -12.44 -4.38 6.13
N PHE A 106 -12.20 -5.16 5.06
CA PHE A 106 -11.72 -4.63 3.80
C PHE A 106 -12.64 -3.55 3.21
N PHE A 107 -13.96 -3.82 3.19
CA PHE A 107 -14.94 -2.86 2.71
C PHE A 107 -15.03 -1.59 3.56
N LEU A 108 -14.86 -1.70 4.88
CA LEU A 108 -14.80 -0.53 5.77
C LEU A 108 -13.58 0.35 5.46
N ILE A 109 -12.42 -0.25 5.20
CA ILE A 109 -11.20 0.47 4.81
C ILE A 109 -11.42 1.21 3.48
N LEU A 110 -12.02 0.55 2.49
CA LEU A 110 -12.34 1.17 1.20
C LEU A 110 -13.31 2.35 1.35
N ALA A 111 -14.34 2.20 2.20
CA ALA A 111 -15.28 3.28 2.48
C ALA A 111 -14.57 4.47 3.15
N GLY A 112 -13.69 4.21 4.12
CA GLY A 112 -12.87 5.25 4.77
C GLY A 112 -11.97 5.99 3.77
N PHE A 113 -11.36 5.27 2.83
CA PHE A 113 -10.56 5.87 1.76
C PHE A 113 -11.39 6.77 0.85
N TYR A 114 -12.58 6.31 0.43
CA TYR A 114 -13.46 7.10 -0.43
C TYR A 114 -13.84 8.43 0.24
N ILE A 115 -14.19 8.38 1.53
CA ILE A 115 -14.52 9.56 2.34
C ILE A 115 -13.31 10.52 2.43
N SER A 116 -12.11 9.98 2.64
CA SER A 116 -10.88 10.78 2.71
C SER A 116 -10.53 11.41 1.36
N PHE A 117 -10.71 10.70 0.25
CA PHE A 117 -10.33 11.15 -1.09
C PHE A 117 -11.21 12.29 -1.59
N ASP A 118 -12.53 12.19 -1.38
CA ASP A 118 -13.47 13.25 -1.79
C ASP A 118 -13.49 14.44 -0.82
N ASN A 119 -12.80 14.34 0.33
CA ASN A 119 -12.89 15.29 1.44
C ASN A 119 -14.36 15.57 1.84
N SER A 120 -15.23 14.56 1.73
CA SER A 120 -16.68 14.73 1.85
C SER A 120 -17.06 15.31 3.21
N ILE A 121 -16.36 14.90 4.27
CA ILE A 121 -16.57 15.41 5.63
C ILE A 121 -16.17 16.89 5.73
N SER A 122 -15.04 17.30 5.15
CA SER A 122 -14.61 18.70 5.17
C SER A 122 -15.54 19.61 4.36
N LYS A 123 -16.11 19.10 3.26
CA LYS A 123 -17.14 19.79 2.47
C LYS A 123 -18.46 19.94 3.23
N ILE A 124 -18.87 18.93 3.99
CA ILE A 124 -20.09 18.97 4.81
C ILE A 124 -19.93 19.87 6.04
N LEU A 125 -18.75 19.86 6.68
CA LEU A 125 -18.46 20.62 7.90
C LEU A 125 -17.88 22.02 7.64
N ASN A 126 -17.72 22.44 6.39
CA ASN A 126 -17.12 23.74 6.00
C ASN A 126 -15.73 24.00 6.64
N ILE A 127 -14.98 22.94 6.93
CA ILE A 127 -13.63 23.04 7.50
C ILE A 127 -12.66 23.33 6.34
N PRO A 128 -11.78 24.34 6.47
CA PRO A 128 -10.84 24.68 5.41
C PRO A 128 -9.91 23.49 5.12
N ILE A 129 -9.98 23.00 3.88
CA ILE A 129 -9.09 21.96 3.39
C ILE A 129 -7.70 22.60 3.25
N ALA A 130 -6.69 22.00 3.90
CA ALA A 130 -5.32 22.48 3.80
C ALA A 130 -4.90 22.53 2.32
N LYS A 131 -4.60 23.74 1.82
CA LYS A 131 -4.05 23.92 0.48
C LYS A 131 -2.71 23.21 0.41
N THR A 132 -2.54 22.37 -0.59
CA THR A 132 -1.24 21.80 -0.97
C THR A 132 -0.24 22.95 -1.03
N ILE A 133 0.77 22.93 -0.16
CA ILE A 133 1.86 23.90 -0.21
C ILE A 133 2.59 23.60 -1.51
N ASN A 134 2.30 24.40 -2.55
CA ASN A 134 3.13 24.46 -3.74
C ASN A 134 4.46 25.05 -3.28
N ASN A 135 5.43 24.20 -2.97
CA ASN A 135 6.82 24.63 -2.97
C ASN A 135 7.16 24.94 -4.43
N GLU A 136 7.33 26.23 -4.70
CA GLU A 136 8.00 26.78 -5.88
C GLU A 136 9.41 26.20 -6.03
#